data_AF-A0A3S0HHD0-F1
#
_entry.id   AF-A0A3S0HHD0-F1
#
_cell.length_a   1.000
_cell.length_b   1.000
_cell.length_c   1.000
_cell.angle_alpha   90.00
_cell.angle_beta   90.00
_cell.angle_gamma   90.00
#
_symmetry.space_group_name_H-M   'P 1'
#
loop_
_entity.id
_entity.type
_entity.pdbx_description
1 polymer ?
#
loop_
_entity_poly.entity_id
_entity_poly.type
_entity_poly.pdbx_seq_one_letter_code
_entity_poly.pdbx_strand_id
1 'polypeptide(L)' 'FRAAFEDKAPHSALMREMPVYVITHPLAALLGLAAYARTPSLFGVQTAGRHWRA' A
#
# COMPACT_ATOMS: atom_id res chain seq x y z
N PHE A 1 -3.71 -5.37 18.39
CA PHE A 1 -3.84 -5.01 16.97
C PHE A 1 -5.23 -5.30 16.42
N ARG A 2 -5.72 -6.56 16.45
CA ARG A 2 -6.95 -6.94 15.73
C ARG A 2 -8.18 -6.12 16.15
N ALA A 3 -8.51 -6.09 17.43
CA ALA A 3 -9.65 -5.34 17.95
C ALA A 3 -9.58 -3.84 17.61
N ALA A 4 -8.43 -3.20 17.79
CA ALA A 4 -8.22 -1.79 17.46
C ALA A 4 -8.35 -1.49 15.96
N PHE A 5 -8.02 -2.44 15.07
CA PHE A 5 -8.27 -2.27 13.64
C PHE A 5 -9.75 -2.40 13.28
N GLU A 6 -10.48 -3.31 13.94
CA GLU A 6 -11.91 -3.53 13.70
C GLU A 6 -12.80 -2.41 14.25
N ASP A 7 -12.28 -1.62 15.19
CA ASP A 7 -12.96 -0.48 15.79
C ASP A 7 -12.99 0.73 14.84
N LYS A 8 -13.82 0.62 13.80
CA LYS A 8 -14.08 1.67 12.81
C LYS A 8 -15.57 1.87 12.58
N ALA A 9 -16.34 1.95 13.67
CA ALA A 9 -17.79 2.12 13.59
C ALA A 9 -18.17 3.21 12.56
N PRO A 10 -19.14 2.96 11.67
CA PRO A 10 -20.01 1.77 11.60
C PRO A 10 -19.43 0.56 10.81
N HIS A 11 -18.21 0.64 10.28
CA HIS A 11 -17.66 -0.31 9.31
C HIS A 11 -17.03 -1.58 9.92
N SER A 12 -17.28 -1.89 11.20
CA SER A 12 -16.65 -3.02 11.88
C SER A 12 -16.94 -4.37 11.24
N ALA A 13 -18.12 -4.55 10.63
CA ALA A 13 -18.45 -5.77 9.89
C ALA A 13 -17.52 -5.97 8.68
N LEU A 14 -17.34 -4.93 7.87
CA LEU A 14 -16.40 -4.95 6.74
C LEU A 14 -14.97 -5.20 7.19
N MET A 15 -14.52 -4.57 8.29
CA MET A 15 -13.15 -4.74 8.78
C MET A 15 -12.83 -6.17 9.21
N ARG A 16 -13.81 -6.95 9.69
CA ARG A 16 -13.63 -8.36 10.08
C ARG A 16 -13.33 -9.26 8.88
N GLU A 17 -13.90 -8.95 7.73
CA GLU A 17 -13.71 -9.73 6.50
C GLU A 17 -12.37 -9.42 5.82
N MET A 18 -11.74 -8.28 6.15
CA MET A 18 -10.47 -7.88 5.55
C MET A 18 -9.28 -8.66 6.16
N PRO A 19 -8.56 -9.47 5.36
CA PRO A 19 -7.35 -10.13 5.84
C PRO A 19 -6.25 -9.10 6.11
N VAL A 20 -5.42 -9.37 7.11
CA VAL A 20 -4.24 -8.58 7.40
C VAL A 20 -3.00 -9.45 7.28
N TYR A 21 -2.03 -8.96 6.52
CA TYR A 21 -0.75 -9.61 6.31
C TYR A 21 0.40 -8.74 6.82
N VAL A 22 1.42 -9.39 7.36
CA VAL A 22 2.70 -8.75 7.68
C VAL A 22 3.65 -9.03 6.53
N ILE A 23 4.18 -7.99 5.91
CA ILE A 23 5.24 -8.12 4.91
C ILE A 23 6.55 -8.37 5.65
N THR A 24 7.13 -9.55 5.48
CA THR A 24 8.39 -9.96 6.14
C THR A 24 9.60 -9.89 5.21
N HIS A 25 9.42 -9.54 3.94
CA HIS A 25 10.52 -9.49 2.99
C HIS A 25 11.46 -8.31 3.30
N PRO A 26 12.78 -8.55 3.52
CA PRO A 26 13.69 -7.53 4.03
C PRO A 26 13.89 -6.35 3.08
N LEU A 27 13.69 -6.54 1.77
CA LEU A 27 13.90 -5.53 0.74
C LEU A 27 12.59 -5.17 0.01
N ALA A 28 11.44 -5.25 0.69
CA ALA A 28 10.12 -5.07 0.06
C ALA A 28 9.99 -3.72 -0.67
N ALA A 29 10.56 -2.66 -0.09
CA ALA A 29 10.59 -1.33 -0.70
C ALA A 29 11.39 -1.31 -2.01
N LEU A 30 12.56 -1.96 -2.05
CA LEU A 30 13.38 -2.02 -3.26
C LEU A 30 12.69 -2.81 -4.38
N LEU A 31 12.03 -3.91 -4.04
CA LEU A 31 11.21 -4.65 -5.00
C LEU A 31 10.07 -3.80 -5.55
N GLY A 32 9.40 -3.02 -4.70
CA GLY A 32 8.36 -2.07 -5.10
C GLY A 32 8.88 -1.00 -6.06
N LEU A 33 10.04 -0.40 -5.77
CA LEU A 33 10.70 0.58 -6.65
C LEU A 33 11.06 -0.03 -8.00
N ALA A 34 11.63 -1.24 -8.00
CA ALA A 34 11.97 -1.94 -9.23
C ALA A 34 10.71 -2.28 -10.06
N ALA A 35 9.60 -2.64 -9.41
CA ALA A 35 8.33 -2.86 -10.08
C ALA A 35 7.75 -1.58 -10.69
N TYR A 36 7.77 -0.47 -9.94
CA TYR A 36 7.35 0.84 -10.45
C TYR A 36 8.19 1.31 -11.64
N ALA A 37 9.51 1.15 -11.57
CA ALA A 37 10.42 1.54 -12.65
C ALA A 37 10.16 0.74 -13.94
N ARG A 38 9.80 -0.55 -13.83
CA ARG A 38 9.49 -1.40 -14.99
C ARG A 38 8.13 -1.08 -15.62
N THR A 39 7.11 -0.86 -14.80
CA THR A 39 5.73 -0.69 -15.29
C THR A 39 4.96 0.37 -14.48
N PRO A 40 5.28 1.66 -14.63
CA PRO A 40 4.74 2.72 -13.77
C PRO A 40 3.22 2.89 -13.90
N SER A 41 2.61 2.53 -15.04
CA SER A 41 1.18 2.62 -15.29
C SER A 41 0.31 1.73 -14.40
N LEU A 42 0.89 0.69 -13.78
CA LEU A 42 0.18 -0.18 -12.83
C LEU A 42 0.05 0.46 -11.44
N PHE A 43 0.68 1.60 -11.21
CA PHE A 43 0.70 2.27 -9.92
C PHE A 43 0.03 3.63 -10.03
N GLY A 44 -0.99 3.86 -9.19
CA GLY A 44 -1.71 5.14 -9.09
C GLY A 44 -0.91 6.23 -8.36
N VAL A 45 0.34 6.47 -8.73
CA VAL A 45 1.21 7.48 -8.10
C VAL A 45 1.09 8.81 -8.84
N GLN A 46 0.55 9.84 -8.18
CA GLN A 46 0.47 11.19 -8.77
C GLN A 46 1.86 11.84 -8.82
N THR A 47 2.40 12.07 -10.01
CA THR A 47 3.74 12.69 -10.20
C THR A 47 3.68 14.17 -10.58
N ALA A 48 2.49 14.76 -10.71
CA ALA A 48 2.32 16.18 -11.01
C ALA A 48 3.04 17.04 -9.96
N GLY A 49 3.98 17.89 -10.41
CA GLY A 49 4.81 18.74 -9.54
C GLY A 49 5.82 18.00 -8.65
N ARG A 50 5.95 16.67 -8.79
CA ARG A 50 6.76 15.81 -7.92
C ARG A 50 7.74 14.91 -8.70
N HIS A 51 8.03 15.26 -9.94
CA HIS A 51 9.06 14.61 -10.74
C HIS A 51 10.18 15.59 -11.06
N TRP A 52 11.40 15.05 -11.12
CA TRP A 52 12.56 15.78 -11.62
C TRP A 52 12.32 16.16 -13.07
N ARG A 53 12.55 17.44 -13.40
CA ARG A 53 12.52 17.95 -14.77
C ARG A 53 13.96 18.23 -15.19
N ALA A 54 14.26 17.97 -16.46
CA ALA A 54 15.53 18.34 -17.08
C ALA A 54 15.68 19.86 -17.16
#